data_AF-A0A927RM85-F1
#
_entry.id   AF-A0A927RM85-F1
#
_cell.length_a   1.000
_cell.length_b   1.000
_cell.length_c   1.000
_cell.angle_alpha   90.00
_cell.angle_beta   90.00
_cell.angle_gamma   90.00
#
_symmetry.space_group_name_H-M   'P 1'
#
loop_
_entity.id
_entity.type
_entity.pdbx_description
1 polymer ?
#
loop_
_entity_poly.entity_id
_entity_poly.type
_entity_poly.pdbx_seq_one_letter_code
_entity_poly.pdbx_strand_id
1 'polypeptide(L)' 'MLAFLQDTKGGVDALNACEGFKEVPLGEGEVDWVNYLKALKEIGFDGFLTIERECGDNPQADIEKAFSFLKTRI' A
#
# COMPACT_ATOMS: atom_id res chain seq x y z
N MET A 1 -3.37 -7.14 -1.53
CA MET A 1 -1.95 -7.00 -1.16
C MET A 1 -1.12 -7.72 -2.21
N LEU A 2 -0.46 -6.99 -3.08
CA LEU A 2 0.54 -7.53 -4.00
C LEU A 2 1.90 -7.03 -3.53
N ALA A 3 2.35 -7.58 -2.41
CA ALA A 3 3.75 -7.58 -2.03
C ALA A 3 4.18 -9.05 -2.13
N PHE A 4 4.87 -9.42 -3.20
CA PHE A 4 5.61 -10.68 -3.23
C PHE A 4 6.81 -10.52 -2.30
N LEU A 5 6.59 -10.60 -0.99
CA LEU A 5 7.67 -10.71 -0.01
C LEU A 5 7.83 -12.20 0.29
N GLN A 6 8.59 -12.89 -0.57
CA GLN A 6 9.37 -14.00 -0.06
C GLN A 6 10.48 -13.38 0.78
N ASP A 7 10.60 -13.82 2.02
CA ASP A 7 11.63 -13.43 2.99
C ASP A 7 13.03 -13.67 2.41
N THR A 8 13.50 -12.72 1.60
CA THR A 8 14.86 -12.62 1.12
C THR A 8 15.47 -11.45 1.88
N LYS A 9 16.49 -11.73 2.70
CA LYS A 9 17.26 -10.74 3.48
C LYS A 9 17.41 -9.42 2.71
N GLY A 10 16.59 -8.41 3.03
CA GLY A 10 16.57 -7.14 2.31
C GLY A 10 15.30 -6.30 2.48
N GLY A 11 14.12 -6.92 2.49
CA GLY A 11 12.82 -6.23 2.73
C GLY A 11 12.60 -4.96 1.89
N VAL A 12 11.80 -4.03 2.43
CA VAL A 12 11.55 -2.69 1.84
C VAL A 12 12.84 -1.88 1.62
N ASP A 13 13.85 -2.04 2.49
CA ASP A 13 15.10 -1.29 2.39
C ASP A 13 15.88 -1.65 1.12
N ALA A 14 15.87 -2.93 0.72
CA ALA A 14 16.45 -3.36 -0.55
C ALA A 14 15.68 -2.82 -1.77
N LEU A 15 14.35 -2.68 -1.65
CA LEU A 15 13.52 -2.10 -2.71
C LEU A 15 13.76 -0.59 -2.86
N ASN A 16 13.87 0.14 -1.74
CA ASN A 16 14.19 1.56 -1.73
C ASN A 16 15.61 1.87 -2.21
N ALA A 17 16.52 0.89 -2.18
CA ALA A 17 17.86 1.01 -2.73
C ALA A 17 17.90 0.90 -4.27
N CYS A 18 16.83 0.40 -4.90
CA CYS A 18 16.71 0.38 -6.36
C CYS A 18 16.36 1.78 -6.89
N GLU A 19 17.07 2.24 -7.92
CA GLU A 19 16.69 3.48 -8.61
C GLU A 19 15.28 3.36 -9.20
N GLY A 20 14.41 4.31 -8.86
CA GLY A 20 13.03 4.37 -9.37
C GLY A 20 11.96 3.75 -8.47
N PHE A 21 12.32 3.21 -7.30
CA PHE A 21 11.33 2.72 -6.32
C PHE A 21 11.50 3.42 -4.98
N LYS A 22 10.37 3.87 -4.43
CA LYS A 22 10.30 4.42 -3.07
C LYS A 22 8.98 4.03 -2.44
N GLU A 23 9.04 3.37 -1.29
CA GLU A 23 7.86 3.20 -0.47
C GLU A 23 7.48 4.55 0.17
N VAL A 24 6.21 4.92 0.04
CA VAL A 24 5.63 6.12 0.63
C VAL A 24 4.30 5.76 1.29
N PRO A 25 3.77 6.59 2.20
CA PRO A 25 2.45 6.36 2.77
C PRO A 25 1.37 6.17 1.68
N LEU A 26 0.36 5.35 2.00
CA LEU A 26 -0.74 5.07 1.08
C LEU A 26 -1.43 6.36 0.63
N GLY A 27 -1.56 6.54 -0.69
CA GLY A 27 -2.17 7.74 -1.29
C GLY A 27 -1.18 8.87 -1.60
N GLU A 28 0.08 8.75 -1.19
CA GLU A 28 1.15 9.71 -1.53
C GLU A 28 2.06 9.26 -2.68
N GLY A 29 1.88 8.01 -3.15
CA GLY A 29 2.60 7.45 -4.30
C GLY A 29 1.85 7.58 -5.62
N GLU A 30 2.35 6.90 -6.64
CA GLU A 30 1.84 6.98 -8.02
C GLU A 30 0.72 5.98 -8.35
N VAL A 31 0.19 5.28 -7.34
CA VAL A 31 -0.90 4.31 -7.53
C VAL A 31 -2.19 5.04 -7.92
N ASP A 32 -2.79 4.66 -9.04
CA ASP A 32 -4.13 5.11 -9.45
C ASP A 32 -5.21 4.41 -8.62
N TRP A 33 -5.48 4.94 -7.43
CA TRP A 33 -6.45 4.40 -6.50
C TRP A 33 -7.88 4.39 -7.03
N VAL A 34 -8.24 5.33 -7.91
CA VAL A 34 -9.60 5.42 -8.45
C VAL A 34 -9.87 4.21 -9.33
N ASN A 35 -8.99 3.94 -10.29
CA ASN A 35 -9.16 2.81 -11.18
C ASN A 35 -8.88 1.47 -10.48
N TYR A 36 -7.96 1.43 -9.52
CA TYR A 36 -7.69 0.22 -8.73
C TYR A 36 -8.91 -0.23 -7.93
N LEU A 37 -9.53 0.67 -7.15
CA LEU A 37 -10.72 0.33 -6.35
C LEU A 37 -11.93 0.03 -7.24
N LYS A 38 -12.08 0.74 -8.37
CA LYS A 38 -13.11 0.46 -9.36
C LYS A 38 -12.97 -0.95 -9.93
N ALA A 39 -11.76 -1.36 -10.33
CA ALA A 39 -11.52 -2.69 -10.87
C ALA A 39 -11.86 -3.79 -9.87
N LEU A 40 -11.51 -3.63 -8.58
CA LEU A 40 -11.88 -4.58 -7.52
C LEU A 40 -13.40 -4.73 -7.40
N LYS A 41 -14.14 -3.62 -7.47
CA LYS A 41 -15.60 -3.63 -7.44
C LYS A 41 -16.21 -4.31 -8.67
N GLU A 42 -15.65 -4.04 -9.86
CA GLU A 42 -16.14 -4.59 -11.13
C GLU A 42 -16.03 -6.11 -11.21
N ILE A 43 -14.99 -6.69 -10.61
CA ILE A 43 -14.83 -8.15 -10.54
C ILE A 43 -15.62 -8.79 -9.39
N GLY A 44 -16.35 -8.00 -8.60
CA GLY A 44 -17.15 -8.49 -7.47
C GLY A 44 -16.32 -8.89 -6.24
N PHE A 45 -15.15 -8.30 -6.02
CA PHE A 45 -14.37 -8.54 -4.82
C PHE A 45 -15.09 -7.98 -3.57
N ASP A 46 -15.40 -8.86 -2.61
CA ASP A 46 -16.09 -8.53 -1.35
C ASP A 46 -15.25 -8.79 -0.09
N GLY A 47 -13.96 -9.13 -0.27
CA GLY A 47 -13.04 -9.41 0.82
C GLY A 47 -12.48 -8.15 1.50
N PHE A 48 -11.54 -8.37 2.42
CA PHE A 48 -10.90 -7.29 3.17
C PHE A 48 -9.77 -6.61 2.37
N LEU A 49 -9.72 -5.28 2.44
CA LEU A 49 -8.54 -4.50 2.07
C LEU A 49 -7.65 -4.35 3.31
N THR A 50 -6.60 -5.17 3.40
CA THR A 50 -5.63 -5.09 4.49
C THR A 50 -4.60 -3.99 4.20
N ILE A 51 -4.40 -3.10 5.16
CA ILE A 51 -3.32 -2.10 5.17
C ILE A 51 -2.16 -2.71 5.95
N GLU A 52 -1.01 -2.83 5.31
CA GLU A 52 0.24 -3.22 5.98
C GLU A 52 1.29 -2.12 5.79
N ARG A 53 2.00 -1.83 6.89
CA ARG A 53 3.06 -0.82 6.93
C ARG A 53 4.11 -1.26 7.94
N GLU A 54 5.32 -1.55 7.46
CA GLU A 54 6.44 -2.01 8.28
C GLU A 54 7.59 -1.01 8.37
N CYS A 55 7.56 0.06 7.57
CA CYS A 55 8.62 1.06 7.46
C CYS A 55 8.18 2.48 7.83
N GLY A 56 9.16 3.37 7.95
CA GLY A 56 8.98 4.78 8.34
C GLY A 56 9.06 5.02 9.84
N ASP A 57 9.14 6.30 10.22
CA ASP A 57 9.39 6.70 11.61
C ASP A 57 8.20 6.43 12.55
N ASN A 58 6.98 6.41 12.00
CA ASN A 58 5.75 6.16 12.75
C ASN A 58 4.74 5.33 11.93
N PRO A 59 4.91 4.00 11.86
CA PRO A 59 4.04 3.11 11.09
C PRO A 59 2.57 3.21 11.49
N GLN A 60 2.27 3.43 12.78
CA GLN A 60 0.90 3.57 13.26
C GLN A 60 0.20 4.79 12.64
N ALA A 61 0.86 5.96 12.64
CA ALA A 61 0.30 7.17 12.06
C ALA A 61 0.07 7.01 10.54
N ASP A 62 0.94 6.29 9.85
CA ASP A 62 0.78 6.00 8.42
C ASP A 62 -0.41 5.06 8.16
N ILE A 63 -0.64 4.07 9.04
CA ILE A 63 -1.84 3.21 8.99
C ILE A 63 -3.11 4.03 9.19
N GLU A 64 -3.15 4.94 10.17
CA GLU A 64 -4.31 5.80 10.44
C GLU A 64 -4.65 6.72 9.25
N LYS A 65 -3.63 7.29 8.61
CA LYS A 65 -3.78 8.08 7.38
C LYS A 65 -4.29 7.23 6.22
N ALA A 66 -3.69 6.06 6.00
CA ALA A 66 -4.09 5.11 4.96
C ALA A 66 -5.54 4.67 5.11
N PHE A 67 -5.97 4.36 6.33
CA PHE A 67 -7.35 4.03 6.65
C PHE A 67 -8.29 5.18 6.30
N SER A 68 -7.96 6.39 6.72
CA SER A 68 -8.75 7.59 6.44
C SER A 68 -8.86 7.84 4.93
N PHE A 69 -7.77 7.68 4.19
CA PHE A 69 -7.74 7.83 2.73
C PHE A 69 -8.65 6.84 2.00
N LEU A 70 -8.61 5.56 2.40
CA LEU A 70 -9.43 4.51 1.80
C LEU A 70 -10.90 4.67 2.20
N LYS A 71 -11.18 5.02 3.46
CA LYS A 71 -12.54 5.17 3.98
C LYS A 71 -13.37 6.20 3.23
N THR A 72 -12.75 7.23 2.65
CA THR A 72 -13.44 8.24 1.83
C THR A 72 -13.64 7.83 0.36
N ARG A 73 -13.17 6.65 -0.05
CA ARG A 73 -13.12 6.20 -1.46
C ARG A 73 -13.78 4.85 -1.73
N ILE A 74 -14.15 4.11 -0.69
CA ILE A 74 -14.84 2.81 -0.78
C ILE A 74 -16.34 2.95 -0.52
#